data_AF-A0A835WPA4-F1
#
_entry.id   AF-A0A835WPA4-F1
#
_cell.length_a   1.000
_cell.length_b   1.000
_cell.length_c   1.000
_cell.angle_alpha   90.00
_cell.angle_beta   90.00
_cell.angle_gamma   90.00
#
_symmetry.space_group_name_H-M   'P 1'
#
loop_
_entity.id
_entity.type
_entity.pdbx_description
1 polymer ?
#
loop_
_entity_poly.entity_id
_entity_poly.type
_entity_poly.pdbx_seq_one_letter_code
_entity_poly.pdbx_strand_id
1 'polypeptide(L)'
;MAAHTFVALALMALGASAAVLGPDTDIMVPGYPLVDGPMPHKRMAPAPLDRSKPYAIGHRGDAGEFPEHSSLAYLSGIKHGADFIECCDVVLTKDYVPICRHEPLLSNTTNADDVFPTRKRTYLIDGYNSTGVHAIDLTLKEVRKLKLRERLYSRSQVYNDYYPVVTFEECIAMAQHAPRTVGIYPETKHPTWHDTLIKARKGKTTITDQVLYYLKKHGYTGALNTPEWLAKPVFLQSFESNNLAYARTKSQIPIIQLLDDFSAPLPDGSFPNYAAMMTSDALAKIAKYANGIGPWKETLQQAVTRTDGSQYLNSTGLVERAHAAGLQVHLYTLRNEPNYHSKTLTSIEDEYSYYFKTLGVDGGFTDFPGTLAQWLRNEVAKNTTWPNLKI
;
A
#
# COMPACT_ATOMS: atom_id res chain seq x y z
N MET A 1 -1.53 -10.80 70.38
CA MET A 1 -0.09 -10.71 70.72
C MET A 1 0.66 -11.23 69.49
N ALA A 2 1.13 -10.33 68.63
CA ALA A 2 2.53 -9.85 68.61
C ALA A 2 3.48 -11.00 68.24
N ALA A 3 3.88 -11.09 66.97
CA ALA A 3 5.03 -10.42 66.37
C ALA A 3 6.34 -11.16 66.66
N HIS A 4 6.97 -11.73 65.62
CA HIS A 4 8.36 -12.21 65.54
C HIS A 4 8.60 -12.49 64.04
N THR A 5 9.63 -12.02 63.32
CA THR A 5 10.90 -11.41 63.70
C THR A 5 11.47 -10.70 62.47
N PHE A 6 12.13 -9.56 62.67
CA PHE A 6 12.93 -8.85 61.66
C PHE A 6 14.33 -8.58 62.27
N VAL A 7 15.32 -8.43 61.38
CA VAL A 7 16.65 -7.76 61.51
C VAL A 7 17.89 -8.62 61.83
N ALA A 8 18.81 -8.72 60.86
CA ALA A 8 20.15 -8.08 60.82
C ALA A 8 20.92 -8.54 59.56
N LEU A 9 21.11 -7.72 58.52
CA LEU A 9 22.11 -6.65 58.28
C LEU A 9 23.54 -7.14 57.97
N ALA A 10 23.99 -6.97 56.71
CA ALA A 10 25.38 -6.63 56.37
C ALA A 10 25.47 -6.01 54.97
N LEU A 11 25.91 -4.75 54.94
CA LEU A 11 26.29 -3.94 53.79
C LEU A 11 27.56 -4.46 53.10
N MET A 12 27.60 -4.46 51.77
CA MET A 12 28.76 -3.98 51.02
C MET A 12 28.28 -3.21 49.79
N ALA A 13 28.67 -1.95 49.70
CA ALA A 13 28.40 -1.03 48.62
C ALA A 13 29.42 -1.24 47.49
N LEU A 14 29.01 -1.02 46.23
CA LEU A 14 29.85 -0.50 45.15
C LEU A 14 28.97 -0.02 43.98
N GLY A 15 29.09 1.27 43.66
CA GLY A 15 28.91 1.80 42.30
C GLY A 15 27.49 2.11 41.81
N ALA A 16 27.00 3.30 42.14
CA ALA A 16 25.88 3.91 41.42
C ALA A 16 26.34 4.44 40.06
N SER A 17 25.65 4.06 38.99
CA SER A 17 25.40 4.92 37.82
C SER A 17 24.02 4.58 37.27
N ALA A 18 23.03 5.35 37.71
CA ALA A 18 21.73 5.44 37.06
C ALA A 18 21.93 6.12 35.69
N ALA A 19 21.76 5.39 34.61
CA ALA A 19 21.57 5.98 33.29
C ALA A 19 20.15 6.54 33.24
N VAL A 20 20.07 7.87 33.36
CA VAL A 20 18.88 8.66 33.08
C VAL A 20 18.47 8.42 31.62
N LEU A 21 17.35 7.74 31.41
CA LEU A 21 16.66 7.73 30.12
C LEU A 21 16.11 9.12 29.89
N GLY A 22 16.81 9.91 29.06
CA GLY A 22 16.35 11.21 28.59
C GLY A 22 15.14 11.07 27.65
N PRO A 23 14.30 12.12 27.54
CA PRO A 23 13.09 12.08 26.74
C PRO A 23 13.42 12.44 25.29
N ASP A 24 13.86 11.47 24.49
CA ASP A 24 13.87 11.62 23.02
C ASP A 24 12.57 11.04 22.44
N THR A 25 11.45 11.62 22.87
CA THR A 25 10.15 11.48 22.20
C THR A 25 9.99 12.64 21.22
N ASP A 26 10.65 12.57 20.06
CA ASP A 26 10.35 13.46 18.94
C ASP A 26 9.17 12.88 18.15
N ILE A 27 7.98 12.93 18.77
CA ILE A 27 6.71 12.92 18.05
C ILE A 27 6.47 14.37 17.60
N MET A 28 7.07 14.74 16.47
CA MET A 28 6.81 16.01 15.82
C MET A 28 5.56 15.90 14.94
N VAL A 29 4.38 16.14 15.54
CA VAL A 29 3.24 16.79 14.85
C VAL A 29 2.51 17.63 15.89
N PRO A 30 2.55 18.98 15.84
CA PRO A 30 1.59 19.70 14.99
C PRO A 30 2.06 21.05 14.40
N GLY A 31 1.67 21.30 13.14
CA GLY A 31 1.62 22.65 12.55
C GLY A 31 2.91 23.11 11.88
N TYR A 32 3.02 22.91 10.56
CA TYR A 32 3.96 23.66 9.74
C TYR A 32 3.18 24.60 8.80
N PRO A 33 3.31 25.93 8.93
CA PRO A 33 3.37 26.76 7.75
C PRO A 33 4.64 26.35 6.99
N LEU A 34 4.52 26.18 5.67
CA LEU A 34 5.67 26.17 4.77
C LEU A 34 6.32 27.55 4.89
N VAL A 35 7.32 27.70 5.76
CA VAL A 35 8.12 28.91 5.85
C VAL A 35 9.33 28.71 4.95
N ASP A 36 9.32 29.44 3.83
CA ASP A 36 10.47 29.62 2.95
C ASP A 36 11.64 30.22 3.74
N GLY A 37 12.58 29.37 4.12
CA GLY A 37 13.86 29.76 4.69
C GLY A 37 14.97 28.88 4.13
N PRO A 38 16.08 29.43 3.60
CA PRO A 38 17.12 28.63 2.96
C PRO A 38 17.97 27.95 4.04
N MET A 39 17.74 26.66 4.29
CA MET A 39 18.70 25.84 5.05
C MET A 39 19.90 25.48 4.16
N PRO A 40 21.14 25.82 4.56
CA PRO A 40 22.33 25.52 3.77
C PRO A 40 22.83 24.12 4.12
N HIS A 41 22.11 23.09 3.69
CA HIS A 41 22.69 21.76 3.55
C HIS A 41 22.59 21.36 2.09
N LYS A 42 23.75 21.24 1.45
CA LYS A 42 23.92 20.66 0.12
C LYS A 42 23.27 19.27 0.15
N ARG A 43 22.01 19.19 -0.30
CA ARG A 43 21.20 17.96 -0.27
C ARG A 43 21.97 16.92 -1.09
N MET A 44 22.62 15.98 -0.43
CA MET A 44 23.20 14.82 -1.12
C MET A 44 22.07 14.13 -1.87
N ALA A 45 22.35 13.67 -3.10
CA ALA A 45 21.36 12.91 -3.85
C ALA A 45 20.90 11.71 -3.00
N PRO A 46 19.59 11.46 -2.89
CA PRO A 46 19.08 10.36 -2.10
C PRO A 46 19.68 9.03 -2.59
N ALA A 47 19.90 8.09 -1.66
CA ALA A 47 20.41 6.77 -2.01
C ALA A 47 19.46 6.09 -3.02
N PRO A 48 20.00 5.44 -4.08
CA PRO A 48 19.19 4.82 -5.11
C PRO A 48 18.37 3.64 -4.56
N LEU A 49 17.29 3.29 -5.27
CA LEU A 49 16.46 2.13 -4.97
C LEU A 49 17.28 0.83 -5.11
N ASP A 50 17.19 -0.06 -4.13
CA ASP A 50 17.83 -1.37 -4.19
C ASP A 50 17.06 -2.30 -5.14
N ARG A 51 17.76 -2.80 -6.15
CA ARG A 51 17.23 -3.67 -7.23
C ARG A 51 17.81 -5.08 -7.20
N SER A 52 18.57 -5.41 -6.16
CA SER A 52 19.14 -6.76 -5.98
C SER A 52 18.17 -7.76 -5.34
N LYS A 53 17.00 -7.29 -4.93
CA LYS A 53 15.98 -8.03 -4.19
C LYS A 53 14.57 -7.65 -4.66
N PRO A 54 13.56 -8.50 -4.39
CA PRO A 54 12.16 -8.12 -4.52
C PRO A 54 11.80 -6.83 -3.78
N TYR A 55 10.75 -6.14 -4.26
CA TYR A 55 10.28 -4.90 -3.66
C TYR A 55 9.42 -5.14 -2.42
N ALA A 56 9.76 -4.46 -1.32
CA ALA A 56 8.88 -4.30 -0.17
C ALA A 56 7.96 -3.10 -0.38
N ILE A 57 6.66 -3.36 -0.56
CA ILE A 57 5.67 -2.32 -0.84
C ILE A 57 4.80 -2.13 0.42
N GLY A 58 4.85 -0.94 1.02
CA GLY A 58 4.02 -0.61 2.19
C GLY A 58 2.57 -0.38 1.76
N HIS A 59 1.72 -1.38 1.96
CA HIS A 59 0.30 -1.34 1.62
C HIS A 59 -0.41 -0.34 2.55
N ARG A 60 -0.89 0.74 1.94
CA ARG A 60 -1.44 1.94 2.59
C ARG A 60 -0.50 2.58 3.61
N GLY A 61 0.81 2.40 3.40
CA GLY A 61 1.88 2.75 4.35
C GLY A 61 2.20 1.59 5.29
N ASP A 62 2.31 1.89 6.58
CA ASP A 62 2.48 0.94 7.68
C ASP A 62 1.13 0.70 8.38
N ALA A 63 0.18 0.17 7.61
CA ALA A 63 -1.22 0.03 8.03
C ALA A 63 -1.44 -1.01 9.14
N GLY A 64 -0.44 -1.86 9.40
CA GLY A 64 -0.44 -2.79 10.52
C GLY A 64 -0.35 -2.08 11.88
N GLU A 65 0.37 -0.96 11.92
CA GLU A 65 0.67 -0.23 13.16
C GLU A 65 -0.17 1.06 13.32
N PHE A 66 -0.56 1.67 12.19
CA PHE A 66 -1.26 2.95 12.16
C PHE A 66 -2.50 2.91 11.25
N PRO A 67 -3.49 3.80 11.47
CA PRO A 67 -4.62 3.93 10.57
C PRO A 67 -4.15 4.12 9.12
N GLU A 68 -4.70 3.29 8.23
CA GLU A 68 -4.36 3.26 6.81
C GLU A 68 -4.41 4.66 6.15
N HIS A 69 -3.45 4.91 5.25
CA HIS A 69 -3.28 6.20 4.55
C HIS A 69 -3.18 7.45 5.45
N SER A 70 -2.79 7.28 6.72
CA SER A 70 -2.37 8.40 7.55
C SER A 70 -0.97 8.88 7.17
N SER A 71 -0.67 10.16 7.44
CA SER A 71 0.68 10.68 7.26
C SER A 71 1.70 9.86 8.06
N LEU A 72 1.33 9.44 9.28
CA LEU A 72 2.19 8.62 10.12
C LEU A 72 2.41 7.21 9.53
N ALA A 73 1.39 6.56 8.97
CA ALA A 73 1.55 5.28 8.29
C ALA A 73 2.57 5.38 7.14
N TYR A 74 2.50 6.42 6.32
CA TYR A 74 3.46 6.63 5.23
C TYR A 74 4.88 6.90 5.73
N LEU A 75 5.03 7.82 6.69
CA LEU A 75 6.33 8.16 7.26
C LEU A 75 6.96 6.97 7.99
N SER A 76 6.16 6.18 8.69
CA SER A 76 6.59 4.93 9.34
C SER A 76 7.06 3.91 8.29
N GLY A 77 6.27 3.68 7.23
CA GLY A 77 6.67 2.77 6.15
C GLY A 77 7.98 3.18 5.47
N ILE A 78 8.17 4.48 5.21
CA ILE A 78 9.43 5.04 4.69
C ILE A 78 10.59 4.75 5.65
N LYS A 79 10.39 5.02 6.95
CA LYS A 79 11.40 4.81 8.00
C LYS A 79 11.76 3.34 8.17
N HIS A 80 10.79 2.45 8.11
CA HIS A 80 10.95 1.01 8.29
C HIS A 80 11.52 0.28 7.06
N GLY A 81 11.67 0.99 5.94
CA GLY A 81 12.43 0.51 4.78
C GLY A 81 11.60 0.03 3.60
N ALA A 82 10.34 0.46 3.47
CA ALA A 82 9.53 0.19 2.28
C ALA A 82 10.19 0.78 1.01
N ASP A 83 10.44 -0.04 -0.01
CA ASP A 83 10.99 0.42 -1.29
C ASP A 83 10.00 1.34 -2.02
N PHE A 84 8.72 0.96 -1.94
CA PHE A 84 7.59 1.76 -2.39
C PHE A 84 6.59 1.94 -1.25
N ILE A 85 5.99 3.11 -1.18
CA ILE A 85 4.75 3.29 -0.45
C ILE A 85 3.60 3.17 -1.44
N GLU A 86 2.56 2.41 -1.09
CA GLU A 86 1.29 2.46 -1.81
C GLU A 86 0.65 3.83 -1.56
N CYS A 87 1.13 4.77 -2.35
CA CYS A 87 0.81 6.16 -2.22
C CYS A 87 -0.55 6.37 -2.83
N CYS A 88 -1.54 6.19 -1.97
CA CYS A 88 -2.94 6.47 -2.17
C CYS A 88 -3.65 5.43 -3.05
N ASP A 89 -4.61 4.77 -2.43
CA ASP A 89 -5.87 4.46 -3.08
C ASP A 89 -6.56 5.79 -3.40
N VAL A 90 -6.59 6.17 -4.66
CA VAL A 90 -7.08 7.47 -5.08
C VAL A 90 -8.59 7.42 -5.27
N VAL A 91 -9.28 8.30 -4.54
CA VAL A 91 -10.68 8.65 -4.76
C VAL A 91 -10.81 10.17 -4.89
N LEU A 92 -11.90 10.63 -5.51
CA LEU A 92 -12.10 12.06 -5.76
C LEU A 92 -13.12 12.69 -4.80
N THR A 93 -12.81 13.91 -4.36
CA THR A 93 -13.75 14.78 -3.66
C THR A 93 -14.75 15.43 -4.61
N LYS A 94 -15.74 16.15 -4.07
CA LYS A 94 -16.73 16.92 -4.82
C LYS A 94 -16.11 17.95 -5.77
N ASP A 95 -15.00 18.54 -5.37
CA ASP A 95 -14.18 19.50 -6.12
C ASP A 95 -13.07 18.85 -6.96
N TYR A 96 -13.17 17.53 -7.19
CA TYR A 96 -12.25 16.72 -8.01
C TYR A 96 -10.81 16.71 -7.53
N VAL A 97 -10.59 16.88 -6.22
CA VAL A 97 -9.26 16.75 -5.62
C VAL A 97 -9.03 15.28 -5.25
N PRO A 98 -7.90 14.67 -5.67
CA PRO A 98 -7.56 13.31 -5.29
C PRO A 98 -7.12 13.22 -3.82
N ILE A 99 -7.77 12.34 -3.08
CA ILE A 99 -7.46 12.00 -1.68
C ILE A 99 -7.09 10.52 -1.54
N CYS A 100 -6.35 10.19 -0.48
CA CYS A 100 -5.83 8.85 -0.24
C CYS A 100 -6.77 8.07 0.68
N ARG A 101 -7.63 7.23 0.09
CA ARG A 101 -8.63 6.42 0.79
C ARG A 101 -8.96 5.17 -0.02
N HIS A 102 -8.96 4.01 0.63
CA HIS A 102 -9.29 2.74 -0.02
C HIS A 102 -10.69 2.69 -0.63
N GLU A 103 -11.68 3.34 -0.02
CA GLU A 103 -13.04 3.36 -0.54
C GLU A 103 -13.56 4.79 -0.72
N PRO A 104 -14.46 5.02 -1.70
CA PRO A 104 -15.21 6.26 -1.79
C PRO A 104 -16.06 6.52 -0.55
N LEU A 105 -16.43 5.47 0.20
CA LEU A 105 -17.12 5.55 1.48
C LEU A 105 -16.14 5.91 2.59
N LEU A 106 -16.33 7.06 3.23
CA LEU A 106 -15.45 7.56 4.29
C LEU A 106 -15.87 7.06 5.68
N SER A 107 -17.13 6.67 5.86
CA SER A 107 -17.71 6.28 7.16
C SER A 107 -16.99 5.12 7.86
N ASN A 108 -16.38 4.19 7.12
CA ASN A 108 -15.76 2.99 7.70
C ASN A 108 -14.40 3.26 8.34
N THR A 109 -13.77 4.37 8.01
CA THR A 109 -12.34 4.62 8.26
C THR A 109 -12.09 6.05 8.74
N THR A 110 -13.17 6.78 9.05
CA THR A 110 -13.12 8.15 9.57
C THR A 110 -14.30 8.40 10.52
N ASN A 111 -14.29 9.53 11.19
CA ASN A 111 -15.43 10.04 11.97
C ASN A 111 -16.51 10.75 11.13
N ALA A 112 -16.63 10.46 9.83
CA ALA A 112 -17.54 11.17 8.93
C ALA A 112 -19.01 11.12 9.34
N ASP A 113 -19.45 10.00 9.92
CA ASP A 113 -20.81 9.84 10.41
C ASP A 113 -21.14 10.77 11.59
N ASP A 114 -20.13 11.11 12.40
CA ASP A 114 -20.26 12.00 13.56
C ASP A 114 -20.22 13.47 13.10
N VAL A 115 -19.34 13.79 12.14
CA VAL A 115 -19.13 15.16 11.65
C VAL A 115 -20.20 15.60 10.65
N PHE A 116 -20.70 14.68 9.82
CA PHE A 116 -21.68 14.95 8.77
C PHE A 116 -22.87 13.95 8.77
N PRO A 117 -23.63 13.85 9.87
CA PRO A 117 -24.71 12.85 10.00
C PRO A 117 -25.82 13.02 8.95
N THR A 118 -26.03 14.24 8.45
CA THR A 118 -27.05 14.57 7.44
C THR A 118 -26.59 14.34 5.99
N ARG A 119 -25.33 13.94 5.77
CA ARG A 119 -24.75 13.73 4.44
C ARG A 119 -24.69 12.25 4.03
N LYS A 120 -25.33 11.36 4.78
CA LYS A 120 -25.39 9.94 4.43
C LYS A 120 -26.20 9.74 3.14
N ARG A 121 -25.62 9.02 2.19
CA ARG A 121 -26.23 8.64 0.92
C ARG A 121 -25.94 7.17 0.62
N THR A 122 -26.74 6.60 -0.27
CA THR A 122 -26.51 5.26 -0.80
C THR A 122 -26.12 5.37 -2.26
N TYR A 123 -24.99 4.76 -2.61
CA TYR A 123 -24.52 4.60 -3.98
C TYR A 123 -24.37 3.13 -4.32
N LEU A 124 -24.67 2.76 -5.55
CA LEU A 124 -24.31 1.47 -6.12
C LEU A 124 -22.87 1.60 -6.65
N ILE A 125 -21.93 0.90 -6.02
CA ILE A 125 -20.51 0.85 -6.41
C ILE A 125 -20.24 -0.61 -6.77
N ASP A 126 -19.89 -0.86 -8.04
CA ASP A 126 -19.52 -2.18 -8.56
C ASP A 126 -20.52 -3.31 -8.23
N GLY A 127 -21.82 -2.98 -8.23
CA GLY A 127 -22.90 -3.92 -7.94
C GLY A 127 -23.27 -4.03 -6.45
N TYR A 128 -22.56 -3.34 -5.56
CA TYR A 128 -22.82 -3.35 -4.12
C TYR A 128 -23.37 -2.00 -3.64
N ASN A 129 -24.38 -2.06 -2.77
CA ASN A 129 -24.94 -0.87 -2.14
C ASN A 129 -24.02 -0.39 -1.01
N SER A 130 -23.45 0.79 -1.17
CA SER A 130 -22.62 1.47 -0.19
C SER A 130 -23.38 2.63 0.43
N THR A 131 -23.69 2.55 1.73
CA THR A 131 -24.45 3.57 2.46
C THR A 131 -23.59 4.26 3.52
N GLY A 132 -23.52 5.59 3.47
CA GLY A 132 -22.82 6.41 4.44
C GLY A 132 -22.37 7.74 3.82
N VAL A 133 -21.31 8.34 4.36
CA VAL A 133 -20.76 9.61 3.85
C VAL A 133 -19.68 9.30 2.82
N HIS A 134 -19.90 9.71 1.57
CA HIS A 134 -18.97 9.47 0.46
C HIS A 134 -18.08 10.68 0.18
N ALA A 135 -16.83 10.43 -0.22
CA ALA A 135 -15.85 11.45 -0.57
C ALA A 135 -16.35 12.41 -1.66
N ILE A 136 -17.07 11.87 -2.65
CA ILE A 136 -17.55 12.63 -3.79
C ILE A 136 -18.64 13.66 -3.43
N ASP A 137 -19.24 13.59 -2.24
CA ASP A 137 -20.23 14.55 -1.75
C ASP A 137 -19.63 15.68 -0.92
N LEU A 138 -18.37 15.53 -0.48
CA LEU A 138 -17.66 16.48 0.35
C LEU A 138 -16.60 17.24 -0.47
N THR A 139 -16.44 18.53 -0.21
CA THR A 139 -15.30 19.31 -0.71
C THR A 139 -14.02 18.96 0.05
N LEU A 140 -12.85 19.27 -0.50
CA LEU A 140 -11.59 19.07 0.23
C LEU A 140 -11.59 19.75 1.60
N LYS A 141 -12.15 20.97 1.68
CA LYS A 141 -12.26 21.72 2.95
C LYS A 141 -13.10 21.00 4.01
N GLU A 142 -14.13 20.26 3.58
CA GLU A 142 -14.95 19.44 4.46
C GLU A 142 -14.23 18.15 4.85
N VAL A 143 -13.59 17.48 3.89
CA VAL A 143 -12.80 16.26 4.12
C VAL A 143 -11.66 16.50 5.12
N ARG A 144 -11.04 17.69 5.12
CA ARG A 144 -10.00 18.07 6.09
C ARG A 144 -10.48 18.14 7.54
N LYS A 145 -11.79 18.25 7.79
CA LYS A 145 -12.36 18.20 9.14
C LYS A 145 -12.47 16.77 9.68
N LEU A 146 -12.44 15.79 8.78
CA LEU A 146 -12.51 14.39 9.15
C LEU A 146 -11.20 13.92 9.74
N LYS A 147 -11.33 12.99 10.68
CA LYS A 147 -10.22 12.33 11.32
C LYS A 147 -10.25 10.84 11.03
N LEU A 148 -9.07 10.27 10.85
CA LEU A 148 -8.89 8.87 10.48
C LEU A 148 -9.15 7.94 11.66
N ARG A 149 -9.73 6.77 11.37
CA ARG A 149 -9.98 5.69 12.32
C ARG A 149 -9.49 4.37 11.72
N GLU A 150 -8.94 3.51 12.56
CA GLU A 150 -8.60 2.14 12.22
C GLU A 150 -9.89 1.33 11.98
N ARG A 151 -9.94 0.59 10.87
CA ARG A 151 -11.12 -0.18 10.47
C ARG A 151 -11.15 -1.58 11.10
N LEU A 152 -9.98 -2.12 11.42
CA LEU A 152 -9.83 -3.46 11.97
C LEU A 152 -9.84 -3.39 13.50
N TYR A 153 -10.90 -3.90 14.12
CA TYR A 153 -11.02 -3.96 15.58
C TYR A 153 -9.91 -4.75 16.27
N SER A 154 -9.25 -5.66 15.56
CA SER A 154 -8.10 -6.42 16.06
C SER A 154 -6.80 -5.60 16.14
N ARG A 155 -6.74 -4.44 15.48
CA ARG A 155 -5.59 -3.53 15.50
C ARG A 155 -5.77 -2.42 16.54
N SER A 156 -4.67 -1.74 16.84
CA SER A 156 -4.65 -0.64 17.81
C SER A 156 -5.58 0.50 17.40
N GLN A 157 -6.49 0.88 18.29
CA GLN A 157 -7.40 2.02 18.11
C GLN A 157 -6.83 3.32 18.70
N VAL A 158 -5.60 3.30 19.23
CA VAL A 158 -4.98 4.42 19.98
C VAL A 158 -4.82 5.68 19.12
N TYR A 159 -4.64 5.51 17.81
CA TYR A 159 -4.44 6.62 16.86
C TYR A 159 -5.73 7.11 16.19
N ASN A 160 -6.89 6.62 16.63
CA ASN A 160 -8.17 7.08 16.12
C ASN A 160 -8.36 8.56 16.45
N ASP A 161 -8.88 9.29 15.47
CA ASP A 161 -9.25 10.70 15.55
C ASP A 161 -8.07 11.70 15.65
N TYR A 162 -6.81 11.25 15.53
CA TYR A 162 -5.63 12.14 15.56
C TYR A 162 -5.36 12.81 14.21
N TYR A 163 -5.23 12.00 13.15
CA TYR A 163 -4.72 12.44 11.86
C TYR A 163 -5.85 12.86 10.90
N PRO A 164 -5.67 13.94 10.12
CA PRO A 164 -6.60 14.29 9.04
C PRO A 164 -6.40 13.39 7.83
N VAL A 165 -7.37 13.41 6.91
CA VAL A 165 -7.25 12.76 5.60
C VAL A 165 -6.13 13.41 4.78
N VAL A 166 -5.29 12.58 4.16
CA VAL A 166 -4.16 12.96 3.32
C VAL A 166 -4.59 13.10 1.85
N THR A 167 -4.10 14.13 1.18
CA THR A 167 -4.29 14.32 -0.27
C THR A 167 -3.21 13.59 -1.06
N PHE A 168 -3.49 13.28 -2.33
CA PHE A 168 -2.50 12.63 -3.19
C PHE A 168 -1.21 13.47 -3.33
N GLU A 169 -1.37 14.80 -3.43
CA GLU A 169 -0.23 15.73 -3.49
C GLU A 169 0.63 15.71 -2.22
N GLU A 170 0.02 15.61 -1.04
CA GLU A 170 0.79 15.48 0.22
C GLU A 170 1.50 14.13 0.33
N CYS A 171 0.88 13.04 -0.14
CA CYS A 171 1.55 11.74 -0.17
C CYS A 171 2.77 11.74 -1.10
N ILE A 172 2.63 12.33 -2.29
CA ILE A 172 3.75 12.57 -3.20
C ILE A 172 4.85 13.38 -2.51
N ALA A 173 4.48 14.46 -1.81
CA ALA A 173 5.44 15.28 -1.10
C ALA A 173 6.17 14.47 -0.01
N MET A 174 5.49 13.62 0.76
CA MET A 174 6.14 12.75 1.76
C MET A 174 7.17 11.82 1.14
N ALA A 175 6.87 11.19 -0.01
CA ALA A 175 7.82 10.35 -0.72
C ALA A 175 9.04 11.15 -1.23
N GLN A 176 8.83 12.34 -1.80
CA GLN A 176 9.89 13.19 -2.33
C GLN A 176 10.81 13.81 -1.26
N HIS A 177 10.30 13.94 -0.03
CA HIS A 177 11.07 14.45 1.10
C HIS A 177 11.77 13.35 1.90
N ALA A 178 11.57 12.08 1.52
CA ALA A 178 12.26 10.96 2.16
C ALA A 178 13.79 11.10 2.04
N PRO A 179 14.55 10.61 3.04
CA PRO A 179 16.02 10.70 3.04
C PRO A 179 16.69 9.78 2.00
N ARG A 180 15.92 8.88 1.37
CA ARG A 180 16.33 7.96 0.31
C ARG A 180 15.31 7.97 -0.82
N THR A 181 15.64 7.40 -1.96
CA THR A 181 14.69 7.24 -3.05
C THR A 181 13.64 6.23 -2.61
N VAL A 182 12.40 6.70 -2.45
CA VAL A 182 11.22 5.87 -2.19
C VAL A 182 10.26 6.05 -3.35
N GLY A 183 9.84 4.94 -3.93
CA GLY A 183 8.86 4.97 -5.00
C GLY A 183 7.43 5.16 -4.48
N ILE A 184 6.55 5.62 -5.36
CA ILE A 184 5.13 5.72 -5.08
C ILE A 184 4.35 4.69 -5.91
N TYR A 185 3.27 4.19 -5.33
CA TYR A 185 2.42 3.19 -5.96
C TYR A 185 0.94 3.59 -5.84
N PRO A 186 0.47 4.58 -6.64
CA PRO A 186 -0.94 4.96 -6.65
C PRO A 186 -1.86 3.92 -7.29
N GLU A 187 -3.04 3.75 -6.69
CA GLU A 187 -4.16 2.99 -7.23
C GLU A 187 -5.31 3.92 -7.64
N THR A 188 -5.90 3.75 -8.83
CA THR A 188 -7.19 4.38 -9.14
C THR A 188 -8.33 3.49 -8.67
N LYS A 189 -9.08 3.93 -7.65
CA LYS A 189 -10.23 3.15 -7.13
C LYS A 189 -11.50 3.44 -7.91
N HIS A 190 -12.22 2.37 -8.28
CA HIS A 190 -13.54 2.43 -8.94
C HIS A 190 -13.61 3.47 -10.08
N PRO A 191 -12.65 3.48 -11.05
CA PRO A 191 -12.61 4.54 -12.04
C PRO A 191 -13.88 4.65 -12.90
N THR A 192 -14.51 3.54 -13.29
CA THR A 192 -15.77 3.58 -14.07
C THR A 192 -16.89 4.26 -13.28
N TRP A 193 -16.98 3.99 -11.97
CA TRP A 193 -17.95 4.62 -11.10
C TRP A 193 -17.68 6.13 -10.93
N HIS A 194 -16.44 6.51 -10.63
CA HIS A 194 -16.05 7.92 -10.51
C HIS A 194 -16.34 8.69 -11.79
N ASP A 195 -15.93 8.17 -12.94
CA ASP A 195 -16.09 8.84 -14.23
C ASP A 195 -17.57 9.02 -14.61
N THR A 196 -18.43 8.07 -14.23
CA THR A 196 -19.89 8.21 -14.39
C THR A 196 -20.42 9.41 -13.62
N LEU A 197 -19.98 9.58 -12.36
CA LEU A 197 -20.41 10.70 -11.52
C LEU A 197 -19.80 12.03 -11.97
N ILE A 198 -18.55 12.05 -12.43
CA ILE A 198 -17.92 13.26 -13.00
C ILE A 198 -18.67 13.71 -14.25
N LYS A 199 -18.99 12.78 -15.17
CA LYS A 199 -19.78 13.07 -16.37
C LYS A 199 -21.16 13.60 -16.02
N ALA A 200 -21.84 12.99 -15.05
CA ALA A 200 -23.15 13.46 -14.57
C ALA A 200 -23.10 14.89 -14.02
N ARG A 201 -21.95 15.30 -13.46
CA ARG A 201 -21.68 16.65 -12.95
C ARG A 201 -21.09 17.60 -14.00
N LYS A 202 -21.11 17.21 -15.28
CA LYS A 202 -20.53 17.97 -16.43
C LYS A 202 -19.03 18.27 -16.28
N GLY A 203 -18.31 17.46 -15.49
CA GLY A 203 -16.86 17.53 -15.42
C GLY A 203 -16.24 17.08 -16.75
N LYS A 204 -15.10 17.67 -17.10
CA LYS A 204 -14.33 17.36 -18.32
C LYS A 204 -13.04 16.59 -18.02
N THR A 205 -13.03 15.83 -16.92
CA THR A 205 -11.87 15.07 -16.45
C THR A 205 -12.29 13.65 -16.13
N THR A 206 -11.33 12.74 -16.08
CA THR A 206 -11.46 11.42 -15.45
C THR A 206 -10.61 11.36 -14.18
N ILE A 207 -10.82 10.35 -13.35
CA ILE A 207 -9.90 10.08 -12.22
C ILE A 207 -8.48 9.81 -12.71
N THR A 208 -8.33 9.10 -13.82
CA THR A 208 -7.03 8.78 -14.42
C THR A 208 -6.33 10.04 -14.91
N ASP A 209 -7.06 10.95 -15.58
CA ASP A 209 -6.48 12.22 -16.02
C ASP A 209 -6.00 13.05 -14.82
N GLN A 210 -6.73 13.05 -13.69
CA GLN A 210 -6.29 13.72 -12.47
C GLN A 210 -5.01 13.09 -11.91
N VAL A 211 -4.98 11.76 -11.73
CA VAL A 211 -3.79 11.07 -11.20
C VAL A 211 -2.58 11.32 -12.10
N LEU A 212 -2.73 11.15 -13.42
CA LEU A 212 -1.65 11.42 -14.38
C LEU A 212 -1.20 12.88 -14.37
N TYR A 213 -2.12 13.83 -14.18
CA TYR A 213 -1.80 15.25 -14.04
C TYR A 213 -0.89 15.50 -12.82
N TYR A 214 -1.25 14.99 -11.64
CA TYR A 214 -0.44 15.17 -10.42
C TYR A 214 0.91 14.45 -10.53
N LEU A 215 0.95 13.23 -11.09
CA LEU A 215 2.20 12.52 -11.33
C LEU A 215 3.14 13.32 -12.24
N LYS A 216 2.63 13.82 -13.37
CA LYS A 216 3.41 14.65 -14.30
C LYS A 216 3.85 15.97 -13.66
N LYS A 217 2.96 16.66 -12.93
CA LYS A 217 3.24 17.92 -12.21
C LYS A 217 4.43 17.75 -11.26
N HIS A 218 4.52 16.60 -10.59
CA HIS A 218 5.57 16.27 -9.63
C HIS A 218 6.78 15.57 -10.24
N GLY A 219 6.82 15.42 -11.57
CA GLY A 219 7.95 14.90 -12.33
C GLY A 219 8.08 13.39 -12.33
N TYR A 220 7.00 12.65 -12.02
CA TYR A 220 6.95 11.20 -12.22
C TYR A 220 6.68 10.90 -13.69
N THR A 221 7.76 10.59 -14.40
CA THR A 221 7.75 10.33 -15.85
C THR A 221 8.77 9.25 -16.18
N GLY A 222 8.70 8.72 -17.39
CA GLY A 222 9.64 7.71 -17.88
C GLY A 222 9.04 6.31 -17.85
N ALA A 223 9.59 5.46 -18.70
CA ALA A 223 9.25 4.04 -18.73
C ALA A 223 10.01 3.29 -17.63
N LEU A 224 9.61 2.05 -17.36
CA LEU A 224 10.29 1.21 -16.38
C LEU A 224 11.79 1.14 -16.71
N ASN A 225 12.64 1.30 -15.68
CA ASN A 225 14.10 1.23 -15.78
C ASN A 225 14.80 2.34 -16.59
N THR A 226 14.09 3.39 -17.00
CA THR A 226 14.77 4.59 -17.55
C THR A 226 15.35 5.46 -16.44
N PRO A 227 16.35 6.32 -16.71
CA PRO A 227 16.93 7.21 -15.71
C PRO A 227 15.90 8.10 -15.02
N GLU A 228 14.87 8.55 -15.74
CA GLU A 228 13.78 9.37 -15.20
C GLU A 228 12.97 8.60 -14.17
N TRP A 229 12.65 7.33 -14.45
CA TRP A 229 11.94 6.47 -13.52
C TRP A 229 12.81 6.09 -12.32
N LEU A 230 14.10 5.80 -12.51
CA LEU A 230 15.01 5.49 -11.41
C LEU A 230 15.21 6.67 -10.45
N ALA A 231 15.13 7.90 -10.95
CA ALA A 231 15.17 9.10 -10.13
C ALA A 231 13.88 9.30 -9.31
N LYS A 232 12.73 8.90 -9.87
CA LYS A 232 11.40 9.03 -9.24
C LYS A 232 10.53 7.81 -9.54
N PRO A 233 10.74 6.69 -8.83
CA PRO A 233 10.06 5.43 -9.14
C PRO A 233 8.56 5.55 -8.92
N VAL A 234 7.78 5.09 -9.88
CA VAL A 234 6.31 5.06 -9.82
C VAL A 234 5.74 3.82 -10.49
N PHE A 235 4.69 3.24 -9.90
CA PHE A 235 3.80 2.28 -10.55
C PHE A 235 2.36 2.74 -10.40
N LEU A 236 1.61 2.79 -11.49
CA LEU A 236 0.16 3.02 -11.45
C LEU A 236 -0.57 1.68 -11.45
N GLN A 237 -1.49 1.46 -10.52
CA GLN A 237 -2.35 0.27 -10.50
C GLN A 237 -3.84 0.56 -10.54
N SER A 238 -4.57 -0.46 -10.97
CA SER A 238 -6.03 -0.49 -10.97
C SER A 238 -6.51 -1.92 -11.16
N PHE A 239 -7.72 -2.20 -10.68
CA PHE A 239 -8.46 -3.42 -11.00
C PHE A 239 -9.09 -3.35 -12.40
N GLU A 240 -9.50 -2.16 -12.85
CA GLU A 240 -10.16 -1.97 -14.14
C GLU A 240 -9.15 -1.87 -15.30
N SER A 241 -9.20 -2.83 -16.22
CA SER A 241 -8.24 -2.94 -17.33
C SER A 241 -8.45 -1.87 -18.41
N ASN A 242 -9.70 -1.48 -18.68
CA ASN A 242 -10.01 -0.41 -19.63
C ASN A 242 -9.39 0.92 -19.19
N ASN A 243 -9.36 1.17 -17.87
CA ASN A 243 -8.75 2.34 -17.29
C ASN A 243 -7.23 2.39 -17.51
N LEU A 244 -6.56 1.26 -17.26
CA LEU A 244 -5.12 1.12 -17.46
C LEU A 244 -4.72 1.20 -18.93
N ALA A 245 -5.51 0.60 -19.81
CA ALA A 245 -5.33 0.71 -21.25
C ALA A 245 -5.44 2.18 -21.70
N TYR A 246 -6.41 2.93 -21.19
CA TYR A 246 -6.51 4.38 -21.42
C TYR A 246 -5.29 5.14 -20.88
N ALA A 247 -4.85 4.85 -19.65
CA ALA A 247 -3.68 5.49 -19.03
C ALA A 247 -2.41 5.30 -19.88
N ARG A 248 -2.21 4.10 -20.45
CA ARG A 248 -1.08 3.80 -21.35
C ARG A 248 -1.07 4.69 -22.60
N THR A 249 -2.22 5.11 -23.12
CA THR A 249 -2.27 6.04 -24.28
C THR A 249 -1.80 7.45 -23.93
N LYS A 250 -1.75 7.80 -22.63
CA LYS A 250 -1.44 9.14 -22.13
C LYS A 250 -0.07 9.24 -21.48
N SER A 251 0.47 8.13 -20.98
CA SER A 251 1.71 8.10 -20.21
C SER A 251 2.52 6.83 -20.44
N GLN A 252 3.83 6.93 -20.27
CA GLN A 252 4.76 5.80 -20.34
C GLN A 252 5.11 5.21 -18.97
N ILE A 253 4.58 5.79 -17.88
CA ILE A 253 4.82 5.28 -16.53
C ILE A 253 4.49 3.78 -16.43
N PRO A 254 5.21 3.03 -15.58
CA PRO A 254 4.91 1.63 -15.36
C PRO A 254 3.49 1.42 -14.82
N ILE A 255 2.81 0.41 -15.36
CA ILE A 255 1.42 0.08 -15.02
C ILE A 255 1.35 -1.34 -14.49
N ILE A 256 0.54 -1.57 -13.46
CA ILE A 256 0.32 -2.87 -12.85
C ILE A 256 -1.18 -3.20 -12.87
N GLN A 257 -1.55 -4.32 -13.48
CA GLN A 257 -2.92 -4.80 -13.51
C GLN A 257 -3.21 -5.60 -12.24
N LEU A 258 -4.12 -5.12 -11.39
CA LEU A 258 -4.53 -5.85 -10.20
C LEU A 258 -5.46 -7.01 -10.58
N LEU A 259 -5.33 -8.14 -9.89
CA LEU A 259 -6.12 -9.33 -10.12
C LEU A 259 -6.71 -9.82 -8.80
N ASP A 260 -8.03 -9.82 -8.71
CA ASP A 260 -8.77 -10.30 -7.53
C ASP A 260 -9.02 -11.81 -7.59
N ASP A 261 -9.83 -12.32 -6.66
CA ASP A 261 -10.27 -13.71 -6.63
C ASP A 261 -10.81 -14.19 -7.99
N PHE A 262 -10.59 -15.47 -8.28
CA PHE A 262 -10.95 -16.12 -9.54
C PHE A 262 -12.40 -15.87 -9.99
N SER A 263 -13.33 -15.83 -9.03
CA SER A 263 -14.76 -15.73 -9.27
C SER A 263 -15.28 -14.29 -9.30
N ALA A 264 -14.48 -13.32 -8.85
CA ALA A 264 -14.91 -11.94 -8.74
C ALA A 264 -15.15 -11.33 -10.15
N PRO A 265 -16.25 -10.59 -10.34
CA PRO A 265 -16.51 -9.91 -11.59
C PRO A 265 -15.59 -8.70 -11.75
N LEU A 266 -15.28 -8.34 -12.98
CA LEU A 266 -14.61 -7.07 -13.26
C LEU A 266 -15.63 -5.93 -13.33
N PRO A 267 -15.41 -4.82 -12.60
CA PRO A 267 -16.30 -3.67 -12.63
C PRO A 267 -16.51 -3.06 -14.02
N ASP A 268 -15.48 -3.09 -14.86
CA ASP A 268 -15.49 -2.48 -16.19
C ASP A 268 -15.97 -3.41 -17.32
N GLY A 269 -16.32 -4.66 -17.00
CA GLY A 269 -16.79 -5.67 -17.94
C GLY A 269 -15.78 -6.08 -19.03
N SER A 270 -14.50 -5.74 -18.89
CA SER A 270 -13.46 -6.04 -19.88
C SER A 270 -13.15 -7.54 -20.00
N PHE A 271 -13.36 -8.28 -18.92
CA PHE A 271 -13.31 -9.74 -18.84
C PHE A 271 -14.51 -10.25 -18.04
N PRO A 272 -14.93 -11.52 -18.24
CA PRO A 272 -16.04 -12.08 -17.47
C PRO A 272 -15.72 -12.22 -15.97
N ASN A 273 -14.47 -12.51 -15.62
CA ASN A 273 -13.95 -12.62 -14.25
C ASN A 273 -12.40 -12.58 -14.27
N TYR A 274 -11.79 -12.52 -13.08
CA TYR A 274 -10.32 -12.49 -12.98
C TYR A 274 -9.64 -13.79 -13.38
N ALA A 275 -10.31 -14.96 -13.25
CA ALA A 275 -9.75 -16.21 -13.75
C ALA A 275 -9.46 -16.16 -15.26
N ALA A 276 -10.33 -15.50 -16.05
CA ALA A 276 -10.11 -15.31 -17.48
C ALA A 276 -8.87 -14.44 -17.79
N MET A 277 -8.49 -13.53 -16.87
CA MET A 277 -7.30 -12.68 -17.01
C MET A 277 -5.99 -13.42 -16.70
N MET A 278 -6.06 -14.51 -15.93
CA MET A 278 -4.89 -15.28 -15.45
C MET A 278 -4.41 -16.36 -16.46
N THR A 279 -5.03 -16.42 -17.64
CA THR A 279 -4.62 -17.31 -18.74
C THR A 279 -3.44 -16.74 -19.51
N SER A 280 -2.63 -17.59 -20.15
CA SER A 280 -1.47 -17.14 -20.94
C SER A 280 -1.85 -16.13 -22.03
N ASP A 281 -2.96 -16.37 -22.72
CA ASP A 281 -3.44 -15.48 -23.79
C ASP A 281 -3.89 -14.12 -23.26
N ALA A 282 -4.54 -14.09 -22.10
CA ALA A 282 -4.93 -12.84 -21.47
C ALA A 282 -3.72 -12.07 -20.93
N LEU A 283 -2.76 -12.75 -20.31
CA LEU A 283 -1.50 -12.13 -19.85
C LEU A 283 -0.71 -11.53 -21.01
N ALA A 284 -0.66 -12.18 -22.16
CA ALA A 284 -0.05 -11.62 -23.37
C ALA A 284 -0.78 -10.36 -23.89
N LYS A 285 -2.09 -10.23 -23.66
CA LYS A 285 -2.85 -9.00 -23.95
C LYS A 285 -2.57 -7.92 -22.90
N ILE A 286 -2.51 -8.30 -21.62
CA ILE A 286 -2.18 -7.40 -20.50
C ILE A 286 -0.79 -6.78 -20.70
N ALA A 287 0.20 -7.56 -21.14
CA ALA A 287 1.55 -7.10 -21.43
C ALA A 287 1.65 -5.99 -22.51
N LYS A 288 0.58 -5.74 -23.28
CA LYS A 288 0.56 -4.63 -24.25
C LYS A 288 0.36 -3.27 -23.58
N TYR A 289 -0.17 -3.23 -22.36
CA TYR A 289 -0.41 -1.97 -21.64
C TYR A 289 0.16 -1.95 -20.22
N ALA A 290 0.38 -3.10 -19.59
CA ALA A 290 0.94 -3.23 -18.25
C ALA A 290 2.37 -3.78 -18.28
N ASN A 291 3.14 -3.42 -17.26
CA ASN A 291 4.49 -3.92 -16.98
C ASN A 291 4.49 -5.06 -15.95
N GLY A 292 3.37 -5.29 -15.28
CA GLY A 292 3.22 -6.35 -14.30
C GLY A 292 1.77 -6.58 -13.90
N ILE A 293 1.57 -7.59 -13.06
CA ILE A 293 0.30 -7.92 -12.41
C ILE A 293 0.45 -7.86 -10.89
N GLY A 294 -0.63 -7.48 -10.22
CA GLY A 294 -0.73 -7.55 -8.77
C GLY A 294 -1.81 -8.52 -8.36
N PRO A 295 -1.52 -9.82 -8.17
CA PRO A 295 -2.51 -10.82 -7.81
C PRO A 295 -2.74 -10.89 -6.29
N TRP A 296 -3.98 -11.21 -5.90
CA TRP A 296 -4.24 -11.65 -4.53
C TRP A 296 -3.46 -12.95 -4.22
N LYS A 297 -2.78 -13.01 -3.07
CA LYS A 297 -1.83 -14.07 -2.72
C LYS A 297 -2.41 -15.49 -2.76
N GLU A 298 -3.71 -15.63 -2.51
CA GLU A 298 -4.40 -16.92 -2.53
C GLU A 298 -4.59 -17.45 -3.96
N THR A 299 -4.54 -16.59 -4.97
CA THR A 299 -4.65 -17.00 -6.39
C THR A 299 -3.33 -17.57 -6.94
N LEU A 300 -2.23 -17.42 -6.19
CA LEU A 300 -0.91 -17.95 -6.55
C LEU A 300 -0.70 -19.39 -6.07
N GLN A 301 -1.60 -19.89 -5.22
CA GLN A 301 -1.42 -21.17 -4.54
C GLN A 301 -2.71 -21.97 -4.50
N GLN A 302 -2.59 -23.30 -4.50
CA GLN A 302 -3.71 -24.20 -4.30
C GLN A 302 -3.36 -25.21 -3.21
N ALA A 303 -4.18 -25.25 -2.16
CA ALA A 303 -4.04 -26.27 -1.11
C ALA A 303 -4.45 -27.65 -1.65
N VAL A 304 -3.56 -28.63 -1.49
CA VAL A 304 -3.77 -30.02 -1.87
C VAL A 304 -3.67 -30.91 -0.64
N THR A 305 -4.70 -31.70 -0.38
CA THR A 305 -4.73 -32.69 0.70
C THR A 305 -4.21 -34.03 0.19
N ARG A 306 -3.20 -34.58 0.85
CA ARG A 306 -2.67 -35.92 0.61
C ARG A 306 -3.62 -36.99 1.14
N THR A 307 -3.40 -38.24 0.72
CA THR A 307 -4.15 -39.41 1.20
C THR A 307 -4.02 -39.64 2.71
N ASP A 308 -2.91 -39.20 3.32
CA ASP A 308 -2.68 -39.25 4.77
C ASP A 308 -3.31 -38.10 5.56
N GLY A 309 -4.03 -37.19 4.88
CA GLY A 309 -4.68 -36.03 5.48
C GLY A 309 -3.78 -34.80 5.65
N SER A 310 -2.47 -34.90 5.36
CA SER A 310 -1.58 -33.73 5.36
C SER A 310 -1.88 -32.80 4.18
N GLN A 311 -1.64 -31.50 4.34
CA GLN A 311 -1.80 -30.51 3.28
C GLN A 311 -0.44 -30.00 2.77
N TYR A 312 -0.37 -29.69 1.49
CA TYR A 312 0.72 -28.91 0.90
C TYR A 312 0.17 -27.88 -0.09
N LEU A 313 0.98 -26.88 -0.43
CA LEU A 313 0.60 -25.88 -1.42
C LEU A 313 1.26 -26.19 -2.76
N ASN A 314 0.46 -26.15 -3.82
CA ASN A 314 0.94 -26.20 -5.19
C ASN A 314 0.89 -24.81 -5.82
N SER A 315 1.84 -24.49 -6.70
CA SER A 315 1.78 -23.29 -7.54
C SER A 315 0.60 -23.39 -8.51
N THR A 316 -0.13 -22.30 -8.73
CA THR A 316 -1.14 -22.22 -9.81
C THR A 316 -0.51 -22.00 -11.19
N GLY A 317 0.82 -21.87 -11.25
CA GLY A 317 1.58 -21.55 -12.46
C GLY A 317 1.44 -20.09 -12.92
N LEU A 318 0.78 -19.23 -12.13
CA LEU A 318 0.47 -17.86 -12.54
C LEU A 318 1.74 -16.99 -12.63
N VAL A 319 2.68 -17.15 -11.69
CA VAL A 319 3.93 -16.38 -11.69
C VAL A 319 4.74 -16.69 -12.95
N GLU A 320 4.85 -17.98 -13.27
CA GLU A 320 5.59 -18.49 -14.43
C GLU A 320 4.97 -18.00 -15.74
N ARG A 321 3.62 -18.03 -15.85
CA ARG A 321 2.91 -17.48 -17.01
C ARG A 321 3.11 -15.97 -17.15
N ALA A 322 3.05 -15.22 -16.05
CA ALA A 322 3.26 -13.77 -16.07
C ALA A 322 4.69 -13.42 -16.49
N HIS A 323 5.70 -14.08 -15.91
CA HIS A 323 7.10 -13.90 -16.27
C HIS A 323 7.39 -14.27 -17.72
N ALA A 324 6.75 -15.33 -18.25
CA ALA A 324 6.85 -15.71 -19.66
C ALA A 324 6.25 -14.65 -20.60
N ALA A 325 5.24 -13.90 -20.14
CA ALA A 325 4.69 -12.74 -20.85
C ALA A 325 5.49 -11.45 -20.64
N GLY A 326 6.58 -11.47 -19.87
CA GLY A 326 7.41 -10.30 -19.56
C GLY A 326 6.82 -9.37 -18.49
N LEU A 327 5.86 -9.85 -17.69
CA LEU A 327 5.18 -9.10 -16.63
C LEU A 327 5.85 -9.34 -15.27
N GLN A 328 6.07 -8.29 -14.48
CA GLN A 328 6.41 -8.40 -13.06
C GLN A 328 5.22 -8.93 -12.25
N VAL A 329 5.48 -9.54 -11.08
CA VAL A 329 4.43 -10.01 -10.17
C VAL A 329 4.62 -9.39 -8.79
N HIS A 330 3.69 -8.51 -8.39
CA HIS A 330 3.66 -7.85 -7.09
C HIS A 330 2.43 -8.28 -6.28
N LEU A 331 2.53 -9.33 -5.47
CA LEU A 331 1.35 -9.89 -4.80
C LEU A 331 0.80 -9.00 -3.68
N TYR A 332 -0.48 -9.15 -3.36
CA TYR A 332 -1.08 -8.54 -2.17
C TYR A 332 -1.96 -9.54 -1.40
N THR A 333 -2.20 -9.42 -0.09
CA THR A 333 -1.48 -8.60 0.89
C THR A 333 -0.87 -9.52 1.94
N LEU A 334 0.42 -9.36 2.20
CA LEU A 334 1.15 -10.05 3.26
C LEU A 334 0.89 -9.35 4.61
N ARG A 335 0.42 -10.10 5.59
CA ARG A 335 -0.02 -9.58 6.90
C ARG A 335 0.54 -10.48 7.99
N ASN A 336 1.14 -9.89 9.02
CA ASN A 336 1.80 -10.65 10.09
C ASN A 336 0.81 -11.36 11.02
N GLU A 337 -0.45 -10.90 11.06
CA GLU A 337 -1.42 -11.43 12.00
C GLU A 337 -1.84 -12.87 11.59
N PRO A 338 -1.84 -13.84 12.52
CA PRO A 338 -2.10 -15.25 12.22
C PRO A 338 -3.43 -15.54 11.51
N ASN A 339 -4.43 -14.68 11.69
CA ASN A 339 -5.75 -14.84 11.05
C ASN A 339 -5.70 -14.70 9.51
N TYR A 340 -4.61 -14.16 8.96
CA TYR A 340 -4.40 -14.02 7.53
C TYR A 340 -3.48 -15.09 6.93
N HIS A 341 -3.03 -16.04 7.75
CA HIS A 341 -2.14 -17.11 7.35
C HIS A 341 -2.94 -18.36 6.97
N SER A 342 -2.43 -19.14 6.00
CA SER A 342 -3.04 -20.42 5.66
C SER A 342 -2.69 -21.50 6.69
N LYS A 343 -3.36 -22.66 6.63
CA LYS A 343 -3.01 -23.81 7.50
C LYS A 343 -1.60 -24.36 7.23
N THR A 344 -1.07 -24.14 6.04
CA THR A 344 0.22 -24.69 5.59
C THR A 344 1.36 -23.69 5.79
N LEU A 345 1.10 -22.40 5.64
CA LEU A 345 2.05 -21.31 5.88
C LEU A 345 1.68 -20.66 7.20
N THR A 346 2.23 -21.16 8.30
CA THR A 346 1.77 -20.80 9.65
C THR A 346 2.37 -19.51 10.20
N SER A 347 3.50 -19.08 9.64
CA SER A 347 4.18 -17.83 9.99
C SER A 347 4.34 -16.92 8.78
N ILE A 348 4.64 -15.65 9.05
CA ILE A 348 4.89 -14.69 7.97
C ILE A 348 6.20 -15.02 7.23
N GLU A 349 7.19 -15.56 7.93
CA GLU A 349 8.44 -16.03 7.33
C GLU A 349 8.23 -17.22 6.39
N ASP A 350 7.25 -18.10 6.68
CA ASP A 350 6.84 -19.17 5.78
C ASP A 350 6.22 -18.59 4.51
N GLU A 351 5.33 -17.58 4.64
CA GLU A 351 4.77 -16.88 3.48
C GLU A 351 5.85 -16.21 2.65
N TYR A 352 6.77 -15.47 3.28
CA TYR A 352 7.87 -14.82 2.58
C TYR A 352 8.74 -15.84 1.83
N SER A 353 9.11 -16.93 2.50
CA SER A 353 9.91 -17.98 1.87
C SER A 353 9.19 -18.61 0.70
N TYR A 354 7.90 -18.94 0.86
CA TYR A 354 7.10 -19.54 -0.21
C TYR A 354 6.93 -18.60 -1.40
N TYR A 355 6.46 -17.37 -1.19
CA TYR A 355 6.17 -16.45 -2.30
C TYR A 355 7.43 -15.92 -2.98
N PHE A 356 8.47 -15.50 -2.24
CA PHE A 356 9.66 -14.90 -2.83
C PHE A 356 10.70 -15.92 -3.28
N LYS A 357 10.90 -17.03 -2.56
CA LYS A 357 11.96 -18.01 -2.86
C LYS A 357 11.45 -19.23 -3.63
N THR A 358 10.22 -19.66 -3.39
CA THR A 358 9.65 -20.80 -4.13
C THR A 358 8.95 -20.35 -5.41
N LEU A 359 8.03 -19.39 -5.33
CA LEU A 359 7.30 -18.91 -6.51
C LEU A 359 8.06 -17.85 -7.32
N GLY A 360 8.92 -17.06 -6.67
CA GLY A 360 9.75 -16.06 -7.35
C GLY A 360 9.02 -14.77 -7.70
N VAL A 361 8.14 -14.29 -6.83
CA VAL A 361 7.49 -12.98 -7.03
C VAL A 361 8.48 -11.82 -6.93
N ASP A 362 8.22 -10.74 -7.66
CA ASP A 362 9.12 -9.58 -7.80
C ASP A 362 8.89 -8.51 -6.71
N GLY A 363 7.77 -8.59 -6.01
CA GLY A 363 7.45 -7.67 -4.92
C GLY A 363 6.24 -8.14 -4.12
N GLY A 364 6.07 -7.57 -2.94
CA GLY A 364 4.94 -7.88 -2.07
C GLY A 364 4.42 -6.64 -1.36
N PHE A 365 3.11 -6.43 -1.50
CA PHE A 365 2.34 -5.50 -0.68
C PHE A 365 2.18 -6.09 0.71
N THR A 366 2.56 -5.33 1.72
CA THR A 366 2.43 -5.73 3.12
C THR A 366 1.92 -4.59 4.00
N ASP A 367 1.09 -4.93 4.98
CA ASP A 367 0.66 -3.99 6.02
C ASP A 367 1.80 -3.69 7.01
N PHE A 368 2.87 -4.49 7.02
CA PHE A 368 4.02 -4.38 7.93
C PHE A 368 5.33 -4.26 7.14
N PRO A 369 5.59 -3.11 6.47
CA PRO A 369 6.78 -2.91 5.64
C PRO A 369 8.09 -3.16 6.39
N GLY A 370 8.14 -2.92 7.71
CA GLY A 370 9.33 -3.16 8.52
C GLY A 370 9.75 -4.62 8.59
N THR A 371 8.79 -5.55 8.76
CA THR A 371 9.10 -6.98 8.85
C THR A 371 9.55 -7.53 7.51
N LEU A 372 8.87 -7.18 6.42
CA LEU A 372 9.26 -7.60 5.07
C LEU A 372 10.63 -7.02 4.68
N ALA A 373 10.84 -5.71 4.88
CA ALA A 373 12.11 -5.07 4.52
C ALA A 373 13.27 -5.64 5.32
N GLN A 374 13.08 -5.94 6.61
CA GLN A 374 14.10 -6.59 7.43
C GLN A 374 14.40 -8.02 6.96
N TRP A 375 13.37 -8.81 6.66
CA TRP A 375 13.53 -10.17 6.17
C TRP A 375 14.31 -10.18 4.83
N LEU A 376 13.95 -9.32 3.89
CA LEU A 376 14.66 -9.21 2.61
C LEU A 376 16.11 -8.79 2.78
N ARG A 377 16.41 -7.82 3.68
CA ARG A 377 17.80 -7.44 4.01
C ARG A 377 18.61 -8.63 4.54
N ASN A 378 18.00 -9.45 5.40
CA ASN A 378 18.64 -10.65 5.93
C ASN A 378 18.92 -11.68 4.84
N GLU A 379 18.01 -11.85 3.87
CA GLU A 379 18.22 -12.77 2.74
C GLU A 379 19.28 -12.25 1.75
N VAL A 380 19.35 -10.95 1.50
CA VAL A 380 20.46 -10.34 0.72
C VAL A 380 21.79 -10.60 1.41
N ALA A 381 21.88 -10.44 2.74
CA ALA A 381 23.09 -10.73 3.50
C ALA A 381 23.52 -12.21 3.45
N LYS A 382 22.58 -13.12 3.16
CA LYS A 382 22.84 -14.55 2.95
C LYS A 382 23.20 -14.91 1.50
N ASN A 383 23.30 -13.92 0.60
CA ASN A 383 23.43 -14.12 -0.85
C ASN A 383 22.33 -15.02 -1.42
N THR A 384 21.09 -14.86 -0.95
CA THR A 384 19.94 -15.61 -1.49
C THR A 384 19.75 -15.30 -2.97
N THR A 385 19.64 -16.35 -3.79
CA THR A 385 19.25 -16.23 -5.20
C THR A 385 17.74 -16.06 -5.31
N TRP A 386 17.30 -15.01 -6.01
CA TRP A 386 15.88 -14.76 -6.29
C TRP A 386 15.52 -15.37 -7.65
N PRO A 387 14.70 -16.44 -7.69
CA PRO A 387 14.39 -17.10 -8.95
C PRO A 387 13.61 -16.17 -9.86
N ASN A 388 14.10 -16.01 -11.10
CA ASN A 388 13.44 -15.27 -12.17
C ASN A 388 13.12 -13.79 -11.87
N LEU A 389 13.84 -13.15 -10.94
CA LEU A 389 13.61 -11.75 -10.57
C LEU A 389 13.59 -10.82 -11.80
N LYS A 390 12.45 -10.21 -12.07
CA LYS A 390 12.17 -9.25 -13.14
C LYS A 390 12.13 -7.85 -12.55
N ILE A 391 13.26 -7.27 -12.18
CA ILE A 391 13.33 -5.88 -11.65
C ILE A 391 14.09 -4.95 -12.57
#